data_AF-A0AAV7ZXI6-F1
#
_entry.id   AF-A0AAV7ZXI6-F1
#
_cell.length_a   1.000
_cell.length_b   1.000
_cell.length_c   1.000
_cell.angle_alpha   90.00
_cell.angle_beta   90.00
_cell.angle_gamma   90.00
#
_symmetry.space_group_name_H-M   'P 1'
#
loop_
_entity.id
_entity.type
_entity.pdbx_description
1 polymer ?
#
loop_
_entity_poly.entity_id
_entity_poly.type
_entity_poly.pdbx_seq_one_letter_code
_entity_poly.pdbx_strand_id
1 'polypeptide(L)' 'MFEMHKKVNAKERIVGWYSTGSIRKSDLDIHEIFRKYTQDPAFVIINVHQGDGALGIPVKYFDLLRS' A
#
# COMPACT_ATOMS: atom_id res chain seq x y z
N MET A 1 4.64 8.30 -13.61
CA MET A 1 3.87 9.09 -12.62
C MET A 1 4.75 9.71 -11.54
N PHE A 2 5.63 8.97 -10.87
CA PHE A 2 6.46 9.52 -9.78
C PHE A 2 7.20 10.83 -10.14
N GLU A 3 7.90 10.87 -11.28
CA GLU A 3 8.62 12.07 -11.72
C GLU A 3 7.72 13.30 -11.94
N MET A 4 6.45 13.09 -12.33
CA MET A 4 5.49 14.18 -12.47
C MET A 4 5.07 14.74 -11.11
N HIS A 5 4.78 13.87 -10.14
CA HIS A 5 4.44 14.27 -8.77
C HIS A 5 5.62 14.97 -8.08
N LYS A 6 6.84 14.44 -8.24
CA LYS A 6 8.06 15.04 -7.72
C LYS A 6 8.35 16.43 -8.31
N LYS A 7 7.98 16.65 -9.58
CA LYS A 7 8.08 17.97 -10.23
C LYS A 7 7.14 19.01 -9.61
N VAL A 8 5.96 18.59 -9.13
CA VAL A 8 5.01 19.47 -8.42
C VAL A 8 5.47 19.70 -6.97
N ASN A 9 5.89 18.63 -6.29
CA ASN A 9 6.35 18.69 -4.91
C ASN A 9 7.59 17.83 -4.69
N ALA A 10 8.75 18.49 -4.65
CA ALA A 10 10.05 17.80 -4.49
C ALA A 10 10.22 17.06 -3.15
N LYS A 11 9.37 17.34 -2.15
CA LYS A 11 9.38 16.66 -0.85
C LYS A 11 8.62 15.32 -0.85
N GLU A 12 7.83 15.03 -1.89
CA GLU A 12 7.13 13.76 -1.99
C GLU A 12 8.10 12.60 -2.28
N ARG A 13 7.88 11.49 -1.58
CA ARG A 13 8.66 10.25 -1.71
C ARG A 13 7.72 9.04 -1.71
N ILE A 14 8.15 7.96 -2.35
CA ILE A 14 7.45 6.68 -2.29
C ILE A 14 7.60 6.12 -0.88
N VAL A 15 6.48 5.82 -0.23
CA VAL A 15 6.46 5.24 1.13
C VAL A 15 5.90 3.81 1.15
N GLY A 16 5.37 3.34 0.02
CA GLY A 16 4.69 2.05 -0.04
C GLY A 16 3.70 1.99 -1.19
N TRP A 17 2.73 1.10 -1.06
CA TRP A 17 1.72 0.81 -2.06
C TRP A 17 0.42 0.31 -1.42
N TYR A 18 -0.66 0.35 -2.19
CA TYR A 18 -1.96 -0.12 -1.72
C TYR A 18 -2.62 -1.03 -2.75
N SER A 19 -3.51 -1.88 -2.27
CA SER A 19 -4.35 -2.76 -3.09
C SER A 19 -5.79 -2.72 -2.59
N THR A 20 -6.72 -3.03 -3.48
CA THR A 20 -8.14 -3.06 -3.18
C THR A 20 -8.61 -4.50 -3.04
N GLY A 21 -9.41 -4.78 -2.00
CA GLY A 21 -10.03 -6.09 -1.77
C GLY A 21 -9.36 -6.90 -0.66
N SER A 22 -8.80 -8.06 -1.00
CA SER A 22 -8.28 -9.05 -0.05
C SER A 22 -6.83 -9.39 -0.35
N ILE A 23 -6.05 -9.80 0.66
CA ILE A 23 -4.66 -10.26 0.49
C ILE A 23 -4.60 -11.42 -0.50
N ARG A 24 -3.65 -11.35 -1.43
CA ARG A 24 -3.30 -12.39 -2.38
C ARG A 24 -1.84 -12.79 -2.20
N LYS A 25 -1.49 -14.02 -2.59
CA LYS A 25 -0.08 -14.47 -2.59
C LYS A 25 0.82 -13.59 -3.45
N SER A 26 0.30 -13.08 -4.57
CA SER A 26 1.00 -12.15 -5.46
C SER A 26 1.39 -10.83 -4.79
N ASP A 27 0.75 -10.46 -3.68
CA ASP A 27 1.08 -9.23 -2.96
C ASP A 27 2.50 -9.30 -2.37
N LEU A 28 3.00 -10.51 -2.05
CA LEU A 28 4.40 -10.70 -1.61
C LEU A 28 5.38 -10.35 -2.73
N ASP A 29 5.12 -10.82 -3.95
CA ASP A 29 5.97 -10.53 -5.12
C ASP A 29 5.99 -9.04 -5.45
N ILE A 30 4.82 -8.38 -5.38
CA ILE A 30 4.69 -6.94 -5.56
C ILE A 30 5.45 -6.19 -4.46
N HIS A 31 5.34 -6.65 -3.21
CA HIS A 31 6.03 -6.03 -2.09
C HIS A 31 7.55 -6.06 -2.26
N GLU A 32 8.11 -7.18 -2.74
CA GLU A 32 9.54 -7.29 -3.05
C GLU A 32 9.98 -6.37 -4.18
N ILE A 33 9.12 -6.12 -5.18
CA ILE A 33 9.39 -5.10 -6.19
C ILE A 33 9.45 -3.70 -5.55
N PHE A 34 8.54 -3.39 -4.62
CA PHE A 34 8.48 -2.07 -3.97
C PHE A 34 9.67 -1.77 -3.05
N ARG A 35 10.37 -2.81 -2.55
CA ARG A 35 11.62 -2.64 -1.78
C ARG A 35 12.72 -1.91 -2.56
N LYS A 36 12.65 -1.88 -3.89
CA LYS A 36 13.59 -1.12 -4.74
C LYS A 36 13.40 0.40 -4.62
N TYR A 37 12.24 0.86 -4.16
CA TYR A 37 11.89 2.28 -4.07
C TYR A 37 11.92 2.83 -2.63
N THR A 38 11.73 1.96 -1.64
CA THR A 38 11.82 2.29 -0.21
C THR A 38 12.22 1.04 0.58
N GLN A 39 13.05 1.20 1.61
CA GLN A 39 13.59 0.08 2.41
C GLN A 39 12.49 -0.71 3.12
N ASP A 40 11.47 0.00 3.61
CA ASP A 40 10.32 -0.55 4.32
C ASP A 40 9.03 -0.02 3.69
N PRO A 41 8.52 -0.69 2.64
CA PRO A 41 7.31 -0.24 1.95
C PRO A 41 6.07 -0.53 2.79
N ALA A 42 5.34 0.51 3.18
CA ALA A 42 4.02 0.35 3.78
C ALA A 42 3.07 -0.37 2.80
N PHE A 43 2.46 -1.48 3.24
CA PHE A 43 1.42 -2.16 2.46
C PHE A 43 0.05 -1.92 3.09
N VAL A 44 -0.88 -1.39 2.29
CA VAL A 44 -2.22 -1.03 2.74
C VAL A 44 -3.27 -1.70 1.88
N ILE A 45 -4.27 -2.33 2.51
CA ILE A 45 -5.44 -2.86 1.80
C ILE A 45 -6.67 -2.04 2.11
N ILE A 46 -7.37 -1.65 1.05
CA ILE A 46 -8.63 -0.93 1.11
C ILE A 46 -9.76 -1.89 0.75
N ASN A 47 -10.70 -2.09 1.67
CA ASN A 47 -11.89 -2.89 1.42
C ASN A 47 -13.02 -2.00 0.88
N VAL A 48 -13.33 -2.15 -0.40
CA VAL A 48 -14.38 -1.39 -1.11
C VAL A 48 -15.76 -2.03 -1.03
N HIS A 49 -15.89 -3.22 -0.43
CA HIS A 49 -17.14 -3.95 -0.31
C HIS A 49 -17.51 -4.14 1.16
N GLN A 50 -17.36 -3.07 1.97
CA GLN A 50 -17.93 -3.04 3.31
C GLN A 50 -19.43 -3.31 3.20
N GLY A 51 -19.87 -4.50 3.61
CA GLY A 51 -21.29 -4.84 3.67
C GLY A 51 -22.01 -3.89 4.61
N ASP A 52 -23.31 -3.69 4.37
CA ASP A 52 -24.18 -2.86 5.19
C ASP A 52 -24.02 -3.26 6.68
N GLY A 53 -23.35 -2.41 7.47
CA GLY A 53 -23.09 -2.65 8.90
C GLY A 53 -21.62 -2.80 9.33
N ALA A 54 -20.64 -2.74 8.43
CA ALA A 54 -19.23 -2.71 8.84
C ALA A 54 -18.85 -1.35 9.48
N LEU A 55 -18.90 -1.29 10.82
CA LEU A 55 -18.41 -0.14 11.59
C LEU A 55 -16.87 -0.15 11.61
N GLY A 56 -16.24 0.80 10.92
CA GLY A 56 -14.79 1.00 10.96
C GLY A 56 -14.21 1.56 9.67
N ILE A 57 -12.96 2.02 9.74
CA ILE A 57 -12.23 2.52 8.56
C ILE A 57 -11.97 1.33 7.61
N PRO A 58 -12.27 1.44 6.31
CA PRO A 58 -12.08 0.36 5.33
C PRO A 58 -10.62 0.01 5.02
N VAL A 59 -9.67 0.40 5.88
CA VAL A 59 -8.24 0.39 5.60
C VAL A 59 -7.54 -0.52 6.60
N LYS A 60 -6.72 -1.45 6.11
CA LYS A 60 -5.85 -2.30 6.92
C LYS A 60 -4.40 -2.09 6.51
N TYR A 61 -3.55 -1.79 7.48
CA TYR A 61 -2.10 -1.69 7.32
C TYR A 61 -1.45 -3.03 7.64
N PHE A 62 -0.46 -3.42 6.84
CA PHE A 62 0.33 -4.63 7.02
C PHE A 62 1.80 -4.27 7.14
N ASP A 63 2.38 -4.62 8.29
CA ASP A 63 3.82 -4.65 8.50
C ASP A 63 4.32 -6.06 8.12
N LEU A 64 4.88 -6.19 6.91
CA LEU A 64 5.34 -7.48 6.40
C LEU A 64 6.75 -7.86 6.90
N LEU A 65 7.38 -7.03 7.76
CA LEU A 65 8.71 -7.27 8.32
C LEU A 65 8.69 -7.81 9.76
N ARG A 66 7.52 -7.98 10.37
CA ARG A 66 7.36 -8.46 11.75
C ARG A 66 6.50 -9.73 11.87
N SER A 67 6.83 -10.77 11.10
CA SER A 67 6.29 -12.13 11.30
C SER A 67 7.14 -12.95 12.25
#